data_AF-A0A8C4IQZ2-F1
#
_entry.id   AF-A0A8C4IQZ2-F1
#
_cell.length_a   1.000
_cell.length_b   1.000
_cell.length_c   1.000
_cell.angle_alpha   90.00
_cell.angle_beta   90.00
_cell.angle_gamma   90.00
#
_symmetry.space_group_name_H-M   'P 1'
#
loop_
_entity.id
_entity.type
_entity.pdbx_description
1 polymer ?
#
loop_
_entity_poly.entity_id
_entity_poly.type
_entity_poly.pdbx_seq_one_letter_code
_entity_poly.pdbx_strand_id
1 'polypeptide(L)'
;MISSKKKGLSLEEKRTRMMEIFFETKDVFQLKDIEKIAPKTKGIAPMTVKDVLQSLVDDNMVDCERVGTSNYYWAFPSKALHARKHKLEELQTQSSQAKQRKISVQKAVEKAKVGRQDTKERSSLLKELNALREERTRLQAELEKYRECDPEVVEEMRKSNVIAKEAVSRWTDNIFSIKSWTKKKFSFDDSRINKAFGIPEDFDYMD
;
A
#
# COMPACT_ATOMS: atom_id res chain seq x y z
N MET A 1 -20.66 -59.69 -52.76
CA MET A 1 -19.51 -58.82 -52.39
C MET A 1 -20.06 -57.50 -51.86
N ILE A 2 -20.07 -57.32 -50.54
CA ILE A 2 -20.55 -56.08 -49.93
C ILE A 2 -19.39 -55.08 -49.95
N SER A 3 -19.49 -54.08 -50.82
CA SER A 3 -18.54 -52.96 -50.88
C SER A 3 -18.63 -52.16 -49.59
N SER A 4 -17.62 -52.29 -48.74
CA SER A 4 -17.51 -51.55 -47.48
C SER A 4 -17.31 -50.07 -47.80
N LYS A 5 -18.33 -49.24 -47.52
CA LYS A 5 -18.23 -47.77 -47.65
C LYS A 5 -17.06 -47.30 -46.79
N LYS A 6 -16.04 -46.72 -47.43
CA LYS A 6 -14.87 -46.14 -46.75
C LYS A 6 -15.34 -45.15 -45.67
N LYS A 7 -15.10 -45.50 -44.41
CA LYS A 7 -15.37 -44.64 -43.25
C LYS A 7 -14.57 -43.35 -43.43
N GLY A 8 -15.22 -42.19 -43.34
CA GLY A 8 -14.54 -40.90 -43.42
C GLY A 8 -13.55 -40.72 -42.26
N LEU A 9 -12.47 -39.97 -42.49
CA LEU A 9 -11.50 -39.63 -41.46
C LEU A 9 -12.17 -38.87 -40.30
N SER A 10 -11.90 -39.29 -39.07
CA SER A 10 -12.24 -38.56 -37.86
C SER A 10 -11.46 -37.25 -37.74
N LEU A 11 -11.90 -36.35 -36.87
CA LEU A 11 -11.21 -35.08 -36.63
C LEU A 11 -9.75 -35.30 -36.17
N GLU A 12 -9.53 -36.25 -35.26
CA GLU A 12 -8.20 -36.52 -34.71
C GLU A 12 -7.25 -37.14 -35.74
N GLU A 13 -7.76 -38.02 -36.61
CA GLU A 13 -6.97 -38.54 -37.74
C GLU A 13 -6.62 -37.42 -38.74
N LYS A 14 -7.52 -36.47 -39.00
CA LYS A 14 -7.21 -35.30 -39.84
C LYS A 14 -6.15 -34.41 -39.20
N ARG A 15 -6.24 -34.16 -37.89
CA ARG A 15 -5.25 -33.38 -37.12
C ARG A 15 -3.87 -34.02 -37.18
N THR A 16 -3.80 -35.33 -36.93
CA THR A 16 -2.55 -36.11 -37.00
C THR A 16 -1.93 -36.04 -38.38
N ARG A 17 -2.72 -36.29 -39.44
CA ARG A 17 -2.26 -36.22 -40.82
C ARG A 17 -1.84 -34.82 -41.25
N MET A 18 -2.52 -33.78 -40.76
CA MET A 18 -2.13 -32.39 -41.01
C MET A 18 -0.78 -32.08 -40.37
N MET A 19 -0.55 -32.53 -39.13
CA MET A 19 0.75 -32.39 -38.45
C MET A 19 1.88 -33.09 -39.19
N GLU A 20 1.64 -34.26 -39.77
CA GLU A 20 2.63 -34.96 -40.60
C GLU A 20 3.11 -34.11 -41.77
N ILE A 21 2.24 -33.31 -42.40
CA ILE A 21 2.64 -32.41 -43.49
C ILE A 21 3.74 -31.46 -43.01
N PHE A 22 3.53 -30.79 -41.87
CA PHE A 22 4.50 -29.86 -41.32
C PHE A 22 5.79 -30.54 -40.88
N PHE A 23 5.70 -31.73 -40.25
CA PHE A 23 6.86 -32.43 -39.72
C PHE A 23 7.71 -33.12 -40.81
N GLU A 24 7.09 -33.58 -41.88
CA GLU A 24 7.78 -34.18 -43.04
C GLU A 24 8.45 -33.10 -43.89
N THR A 25 7.72 -32.03 -44.22
CA THR A 25 8.21 -30.96 -45.11
C THR A 25 9.16 -30.01 -44.40
N LYS A 26 8.95 -29.76 -43.10
CA LYS A 26 9.69 -28.79 -42.28
C LYS A 26 9.74 -27.43 -42.97
N ASP A 27 8.60 -26.99 -43.48
CA ASP A 27 8.46 -25.75 -44.23
C ASP A 27 7.33 -24.87 -43.67
N VAL A 28 7.26 -23.64 -44.17
CA VAL A 28 6.28 -22.62 -43.79
C VAL A 28 5.27 -22.44 -44.93
N PHE A 29 3.99 -22.51 -44.60
CA PHE A 29 2.92 -22.49 -45.60
C PHE A 29 1.95 -21.33 -45.39
N GLN A 30 1.37 -20.83 -46.47
CA GLN A 30 0.15 -20.04 -46.39
C GLN A 30 -1.07 -20.95 -46.42
N LEU A 31 -2.22 -20.47 -45.96
CA LEU A 31 -3.47 -21.24 -45.97
C LEU A 31 -3.79 -21.83 -47.35
N LYS A 32 -3.60 -21.03 -48.42
CA LYS A 32 -3.84 -21.44 -49.82
C LYS A 32 -2.95 -22.63 -50.26
N ASP A 33 -1.78 -22.79 -49.65
CA ASP A 33 -0.85 -23.87 -49.98
C ASP A 33 -1.27 -25.15 -49.25
N ILE A 34 -1.65 -25.03 -47.97
CA ILE A 34 -2.18 -26.15 -47.19
C ILE A 34 -3.50 -26.67 -47.77
N GLU A 35 -4.39 -25.78 -48.23
CA GLU A 35 -5.64 -26.15 -48.92
C GLU A 35 -5.41 -26.98 -50.19
N LYS A 36 -4.23 -26.89 -50.81
CA LYS A 36 -3.84 -27.72 -51.95
C LYS A 36 -3.12 -29.00 -51.53
N ILE A 37 -2.20 -28.91 -50.58
CA ILE A 37 -1.36 -30.02 -50.15
C ILE A 37 -2.19 -31.04 -49.35
N ALA A 38 -2.95 -30.60 -48.35
CA ALA A 38 -3.63 -31.49 -47.40
C ALA A 38 -4.64 -32.46 -48.04
N PRO A 39 -5.47 -32.05 -49.02
CA PRO A 39 -6.32 -33.00 -49.74
C PRO A 39 -5.52 -33.95 -50.64
N LYS A 40 -4.47 -33.44 -51.30
CA LYS A 40 -3.69 -34.19 -52.29
C LYS A 40 -2.79 -35.26 -51.67
N THR A 41 -2.09 -34.93 -50.58
CA THR A 41 -1.08 -35.81 -49.97
C THR A 41 -1.66 -36.66 -48.85
N LYS A 42 -2.59 -36.12 -48.07
CA LYS A 42 -3.08 -36.78 -46.84
C LYS A 42 -4.58 -37.12 -46.87
N GLY A 43 -5.30 -36.75 -47.93
CA GLY A 43 -6.70 -37.10 -48.14
C GLY A 43 -7.68 -36.37 -47.21
N ILE A 44 -7.29 -35.21 -46.67
CA ILE A 44 -8.15 -34.37 -45.83
C ILE A 44 -9.18 -33.68 -46.74
N ALA A 45 -10.47 -33.77 -46.41
CA ALA A 45 -11.52 -33.15 -47.23
C ALA A 45 -11.29 -31.63 -47.34
N PRO A 46 -11.29 -31.03 -48.55
CA PRO A 46 -10.93 -29.62 -48.77
C PRO A 46 -11.68 -28.64 -47.86
N MET A 47 -12.99 -28.83 -47.72
CA MET A 47 -13.86 -27.99 -46.88
C MET A 47 -13.50 -28.01 -45.39
N THR A 48 -12.75 -29.02 -44.92
CA THR A 48 -12.38 -29.18 -43.51
C THR A 48 -10.94 -28.78 -43.20
N VAL A 49 -10.13 -28.43 -44.22
CA VAL A 49 -8.71 -28.12 -44.04
C VAL A 49 -8.51 -26.92 -43.10
N LYS A 50 -9.28 -25.84 -43.33
CA LYS A 50 -9.18 -24.62 -42.53
C LYS A 50 -9.53 -24.86 -41.06
N ASP A 51 -10.61 -25.56 -40.78
CA ASP A 51 -11.05 -25.84 -39.41
C ASP A 51 -10.08 -26.77 -38.67
N VAL A 52 -9.54 -27.79 -39.36
CA VAL A 52 -8.53 -28.69 -38.80
C VAL A 52 -7.25 -27.92 -38.49
N LEU A 53 -6.79 -27.07 -39.42
CA LEU A 53 -5.61 -26.23 -39.21
C LEU A 53 -5.81 -25.27 -38.04
N GLN A 54 -6.96 -24.60 -37.97
CA GLN A 54 -7.27 -23.69 -36.86
C GLN A 54 -7.26 -24.42 -35.52
N SER A 55 -7.88 -25.61 -35.44
CA SER A 55 -7.87 -26.40 -34.21
C SER A 55 -6.47 -26.77 -33.74
N LEU A 56 -5.50 -26.96 -34.66
CA LEU A 56 -4.10 -27.23 -34.29
C LEU A 56 -3.37 -25.98 -33.83
N VAL A 57 -3.72 -24.82 -34.38
CA VAL A 57 -3.20 -23.52 -33.94
C VAL A 57 -3.70 -23.19 -32.55
N ASP A 58 -5.00 -23.40 -32.29
CA ASP A 58 -5.62 -23.14 -30.99
C ASP A 58 -4.98 -23.99 -29.87
N ASP A 59 -4.57 -25.22 -30.18
CA ASP A 59 -3.87 -26.12 -29.26
C ASP A 59 -2.34 -25.92 -29.23
N ASN A 60 -1.82 -24.86 -29.87
CA ASN A 60 -0.38 -24.56 -29.99
C ASN A 60 0.46 -25.70 -30.60
N MET A 61 -0.16 -26.56 -31.42
CA MET A 61 0.54 -27.62 -32.16
C MET A 61 1.13 -27.10 -33.47
N VAL A 62 0.46 -26.13 -34.10
CA VAL A 62 0.93 -25.40 -35.28
C VAL A 62 1.06 -23.94 -34.91
N ASP A 63 2.19 -23.33 -35.28
CA ASP A 63 2.38 -21.90 -35.14
C ASP A 63 1.69 -21.15 -36.26
N CYS A 64 1.14 -19.99 -35.92
CA CYS A 64 0.59 -19.05 -36.87
C CYS A 64 1.14 -17.66 -36.57
N GLU A 65 1.75 -17.02 -37.56
CA GLU A 65 2.17 -15.63 -37.47
C GLU A 65 1.69 -14.84 -38.68
N ARG A 66 1.24 -13.62 -38.40
CA ARG A 66 0.80 -12.69 -39.44
C ARG A 66 1.97 -11.82 -39.86
N VAL A 67 2.40 -11.97 -41.11
CA VAL A 67 3.45 -11.14 -41.73
C VAL A 67 2.82 -10.33 -42.87
N GLY A 68 2.72 -9.02 -42.67
CA GLY A 68 2.00 -8.12 -43.57
C GLY A 68 0.51 -8.44 -43.62
N THR A 69 0.00 -8.75 -44.81
CA THR A 69 -1.42 -9.08 -45.03
C THR A 69 -1.73 -10.58 -44.91
N SER A 70 -0.70 -11.43 -44.83
CA SER A 70 -0.81 -12.89 -44.91
C SER A 70 -0.49 -13.58 -43.58
N ASN A 71 -1.17 -14.69 -43.32
CA ASN A 71 -0.86 -15.58 -42.20
C ASN A 71 0.00 -16.75 -42.70
N TYR A 72 1.04 -17.06 -41.94
CA TYR A 72 1.99 -18.13 -42.20
C TYR A 72 1.88 -19.18 -41.10
N TYR A 73 1.89 -20.45 -41.51
CA TYR A 73 1.70 -21.60 -40.63
C TYR A 73 2.90 -22.53 -40.72
N TRP A 74 3.41 -22.98 -39.57
CA TRP A 74 4.51 -23.96 -39.52
C TRP A 74 4.47 -24.79 -38.24
N ALA A 75 5.11 -25.96 -38.26
CA ALA A 75 5.36 -26.71 -37.05
C ALA A 75 6.66 -27.52 -37.22
N PHE A 76 7.58 -27.39 -36.27
CA PHE A 76 8.85 -28.11 -36.28
C PHE A 76 8.91 -29.16 -35.17
N PRO A 77 9.35 -30.41 -35.45
CA PRO A 77 9.48 -31.45 -34.43
C PRO A 77 10.34 -31.04 -33.23
N SER A 78 11.33 -30.18 -33.47
CA SER A 78 12.27 -29.71 -32.45
C SER A 78 11.64 -28.70 -31.47
N LYS A 79 10.56 -28.01 -31.83
CA LYS A 79 10.02 -26.89 -31.03
C LYS A 79 9.59 -27.34 -29.63
N ALA A 80 8.81 -28.42 -29.53
CA ALA A 80 8.33 -28.94 -28.26
C ALA A 80 9.49 -29.35 -27.33
N LEU A 81 10.54 -29.94 -27.89
CA LEU A 81 11.75 -30.30 -27.15
C LEU A 81 12.47 -29.05 -26.61
N HIS A 82 12.68 -28.03 -27.45
CA HIS A 82 13.39 -26.81 -27.05
C HIS A 82 12.61 -26.02 -26.01
N ALA A 83 11.28 -25.89 -26.17
CA ALA A 83 10.42 -25.25 -25.19
C ALA A 83 10.50 -25.93 -23.81
N ARG A 84 10.47 -27.27 -23.78
CA ARG A 84 10.61 -28.03 -22.53
C ARG A 84 12.01 -27.88 -21.92
N LYS A 85 13.08 -27.90 -22.72
CA LYS A 85 14.45 -27.68 -22.23
C LYS A 85 14.64 -26.28 -21.63
N HIS A 86 14.18 -25.25 -22.33
CA HIS A 86 14.24 -23.88 -21.83
C HIS A 86 13.45 -23.73 -20.52
N LYS A 87 12.25 -24.32 -20.46
CA LYS A 87 11.45 -24.30 -19.22
C LYS A 87 12.15 -25.04 -18.07
N LEU A 88 12.82 -26.16 -18.35
CA LEU A 88 13.59 -26.89 -17.36
C LEU A 88 14.75 -26.03 -16.82
N GLU A 89 15.53 -25.38 -17.69
CA GLU A 89 16.65 -24.51 -17.32
C GLU A 89 16.19 -23.30 -16.49
N GLU A 90 15.07 -22.69 -16.88
CA GLU A 90 14.44 -21.60 -16.13
C GLU A 90 14.05 -22.06 -14.71
N LEU A 91 13.35 -23.19 -14.60
CA LEU A 91 12.94 -23.75 -13.31
C LEU A 91 14.14 -24.17 -12.44
N GLN A 92 15.19 -24.71 -13.05
CA GLN A 92 16.43 -25.06 -12.35
C GLN A 92 17.12 -23.81 -11.78
N THR A 93 17.21 -22.74 -12.58
CA THR A 93 17.72 -21.44 -12.13
C THR A 93 16.90 -20.88 -10.97
N GLN A 94 15.57 -20.87 -11.10
CA GLN A 94 14.69 -20.38 -10.04
C GLN A 94 14.82 -21.20 -8.75
N SER A 95 14.94 -22.52 -8.86
CA SER A 95 15.14 -23.42 -7.73
C SER A 95 16.48 -23.15 -7.02
N SER A 96 17.56 -22.95 -7.77
CA SER A 96 18.88 -22.64 -7.19
C SER A 96 18.86 -21.30 -6.45
N GLN A 97 18.26 -20.26 -7.05
CA GLN A 97 18.11 -18.95 -6.43
C GLN A 97 17.24 -19.00 -5.18
N ALA A 98 16.13 -19.74 -5.21
CA ALA A 98 15.27 -19.93 -4.03
C ALA A 98 16.02 -20.64 -2.89
N LYS A 99 16.81 -21.68 -3.20
CA LYS A 99 17.66 -22.36 -2.21
C LYS A 99 18.69 -21.41 -1.60
N GLN A 100 19.35 -20.60 -2.42
CA GLN A 100 20.34 -19.64 -1.93
C GLN A 100 19.70 -18.57 -1.03
N ARG A 101 18.53 -18.05 -1.41
CA ARG A 101 17.75 -17.12 -0.58
C ARG A 101 17.31 -17.74 0.73
N LYS A 102 16.87 -19.01 0.72
CA LYS A 102 16.51 -19.73 1.96
C LYS A 102 17.71 -19.81 2.90
N ILE A 103 18.89 -20.15 2.39
CA ILE A 103 20.11 -20.24 3.20
C ILE A 103 20.48 -18.87 3.79
N SER A 104 20.44 -17.80 2.99
CA SER A 104 20.79 -16.46 3.47
C SER A 104 19.82 -15.96 4.53
N VAL A 105 18.51 -16.15 4.32
CA VAL A 105 17.48 -15.78 5.29
C VAL A 105 17.61 -16.60 6.57
N GLN A 106 17.86 -17.92 6.48
CA GLN A 106 18.05 -18.74 7.66
C GLN A 106 19.25 -18.27 8.48
N LYS A 107 20.39 -17.93 7.84
CA LYS A 107 21.55 -17.37 8.53
C LYS A 107 21.24 -16.04 9.22
N ALA A 108 20.45 -15.17 8.57
CA ALA A 108 20.03 -13.91 9.16
C ALA A 108 19.12 -14.11 10.38
N VAL A 109 18.18 -15.06 10.30
CA VAL A 109 17.30 -15.43 11.41
C VAL A 109 18.11 -15.98 12.59
N GLU A 110 19.04 -16.90 12.36
CA GLU A 110 19.88 -17.44 13.44
C GLU A 110 20.75 -16.36 14.08
N LYS A 111 21.33 -15.44 13.29
CA LYS A 111 22.06 -14.29 13.83
C LYS A 111 21.16 -13.37 14.67
N ALA A 112 19.92 -13.14 14.25
CA ALA A 112 18.98 -12.28 14.98
C ALA A 112 18.41 -12.93 16.26
N LYS A 113 18.40 -14.27 16.34
CA LYS A 113 18.01 -15.02 17.54
C LYS A 113 19.05 -14.94 18.65
N VAL A 114 20.33 -14.74 18.32
CA VAL A 114 21.38 -14.55 19.33
C VAL A 114 21.06 -13.30 20.16
N GLY A 115 20.88 -13.48 21.47
CA GLY A 115 20.48 -12.41 22.40
C GLY A 115 18.97 -12.13 22.46
N ARG A 116 18.16 -12.85 21.67
CA ARG A 116 16.69 -12.78 21.67
C ARG A 116 16.04 -14.15 21.85
N GLN A 117 16.74 -15.06 22.53
CA GLN A 117 16.24 -16.39 22.80
C GLN A 117 14.97 -16.30 23.65
N ASP A 118 13.97 -17.12 23.34
CA ASP A 118 12.73 -17.22 24.11
C ASP A 118 12.99 -17.95 25.43
N THR A 119 13.56 -17.23 26.38
CA THR A 119 13.74 -17.68 27.76
C THR A 119 12.57 -17.23 28.63
N LYS A 120 12.33 -17.95 29.74
CA LYS A 120 11.35 -17.53 30.75
C LYS A 120 11.67 -16.12 31.29
N GLU A 121 12.95 -15.84 31.52
CA GLU A 121 13.44 -14.53 31.95
C GLU A 121 13.12 -13.41 30.95
N ARG A 122 13.35 -13.63 29.64
CA ARG A 122 12.96 -12.65 28.61
C ARG A 122 11.46 -12.39 28.63
N SER A 123 10.66 -13.45 28.78
CA SER A 123 9.20 -13.32 28.82
C SER A 123 8.71 -12.55 30.05
N SER A 124 9.34 -12.74 31.22
CA SER A 124 9.00 -11.98 32.44
C SER A 124 9.44 -10.52 32.32
N LEU A 125 10.65 -10.26 31.82
CA LEU A 125 11.14 -8.90 31.59
C LEU A 125 10.28 -8.12 30.59
N LEU A 126 9.79 -8.78 29.53
CA LEU A 126 8.88 -8.13 28.57
C LEU A 126 7.52 -7.79 29.19
N LYS A 127 7.00 -8.65 30.08
CA LYS A 127 5.77 -8.36 30.84
C LYS A 127 5.98 -7.19 31.80
N GLU A 128 7.08 -7.20 32.54
CA GLU A 128 7.44 -6.12 33.46
C GLU A 128 7.64 -4.79 32.73
N LEU A 129 8.36 -4.80 31.60
CA LEU A 129 8.55 -3.61 30.76
C LEU A 129 7.23 -3.01 30.29
N ASN A 130 6.27 -3.85 29.89
CA ASN A 130 4.94 -3.37 29.49
C ASN A 130 4.17 -2.77 30.68
N ALA A 131 4.18 -3.44 31.83
CA ALA A 131 3.55 -2.92 33.05
C ALA A 131 4.16 -1.57 33.46
N LEU A 132 5.48 -1.43 33.44
CA LEU A 132 6.17 -0.17 33.74
C LEU A 132 5.86 0.94 32.73
N ARG A 133 5.66 0.60 31.45
CA ARG A 133 5.26 1.59 30.42
C ARG A 133 3.84 2.09 30.64
N GLU A 134 2.92 1.20 30.99
CA GLU A 134 1.54 1.56 31.34
C GLU A 134 1.52 2.43 32.60
N GLU A 135 2.29 2.04 33.63
CA GLU A 135 2.45 2.80 34.87
C GLU A 135 2.99 4.20 34.62
N ARG A 136 4.08 4.32 33.85
CA ARG A 136 4.67 5.61 33.47
C ARG A 136 3.64 6.47 32.75
N THR A 137 2.88 5.90 31.82
CA THR A 137 1.86 6.64 31.06
C THR A 137 0.76 7.15 31.98
N ARG A 138 0.31 6.34 32.95
CA ARG A 138 -0.67 6.74 33.94
C ARG A 138 -0.15 7.88 34.82
N LEU A 139 1.06 7.74 35.37
CA LEU A 139 1.68 8.76 36.22
C LEU A 139 1.93 10.07 35.46
N GLN A 140 2.34 10.00 34.20
CA GLN A 140 2.50 11.19 33.36
C GLN A 140 1.16 11.92 33.15
N ALA A 141 0.08 11.18 32.88
CA ALA A 141 -1.25 11.75 32.74
C ALA A 141 -1.79 12.31 34.06
N GLU A 142 -1.41 11.72 35.19
CA GLU A 142 -1.73 12.26 36.51
C GLU A 142 -0.97 13.54 36.82
N LEU A 143 0.34 13.59 36.54
CA LEU A 143 1.16 14.79 36.70
C LEU A 143 0.65 15.97 35.86
N GLU A 144 0.18 15.72 34.64
CA GLU A 144 -0.37 16.78 33.78
C GLU A 144 -1.57 17.49 34.43
N LYS A 145 -2.37 16.78 35.26
CA LYS A 145 -3.50 17.39 35.98
C LYS A 145 -3.04 18.44 37.00
N TYR A 146 -1.81 18.33 37.49
CA TYR A 146 -1.24 19.21 38.50
C TYR A 146 -0.29 20.25 37.92
N ARG A 147 -0.21 20.36 36.59
CA ARG A 147 0.73 21.27 35.92
C ARG A 147 0.57 22.73 36.33
N GLU A 148 -0.66 23.18 36.59
CA GLU A 148 -0.95 24.55 37.04
C GLU A 148 -0.77 24.74 38.56
N CYS A 149 -0.61 23.65 39.31
CA CYS A 149 -0.35 23.65 40.75
C CYS A 149 1.15 23.58 41.07
N ASP A 150 2.02 23.80 40.08
CA ASP A 150 3.46 23.88 40.30
C ASP A 150 3.77 25.04 41.26
N PRO A 151 4.51 24.81 42.37
CA PRO A 151 4.87 25.86 43.32
C PRO A 151 5.50 27.10 42.66
N GLU A 152 6.29 26.93 41.60
CA GLU A 152 6.90 28.06 40.90
C GLU A 152 5.85 28.88 40.14
N VAL A 153 4.90 28.21 39.47
CA VAL A 153 3.79 28.86 38.74
C VAL A 153 2.85 29.58 39.72
N VAL A 154 2.55 28.95 40.85
CA VAL A 154 1.72 29.56 41.91
C VAL A 154 2.41 30.78 42.51
N GLU A 155 3.73 30.72 42.74
CA GLU A 155 4.49 31.83 43.30
C GLU A 155 4.64 32.98 42.30
N GLU A 156 4.80 32.70 41.00
CA GLU A 156 4.77 33.71 39.95
C GLU A 156 3.39 34.39 39.90
N MET A 157 2.30 33.63 39.94
CA MET A 157 0.94 34.16 39.98
C MET A 157 0.72 35.06 41.21
N ARG A 158 1.24 34.68 42.38
CA ARG A 158 1.19 35.52 43.60
C ARG A 158 1.93 36.83 43.42
N LYS A 159 3.14 36.81 42.85
CA LYS A 159 3.91 38.04 42.57
C LYS A 159 3.17 38.96 41.59
N SER A 160 2.61 38.41 40.53
CA SER A 160 1.78 39.17 39.58
C SER A 160 0.55 39.77 40.25
N ASN A 161 -0.11 39.04 41.15
CA ASN A 161 -1.25 39.55 41.90
C ASN A 161 -0.89 40.72 42.82
N VAL A 162 0.28 40.71 43.45
CA VAL A 162 0.77 41.86 44.25
C VAL A 162 0.91 43.10 43.38
N ILE A 163 1.58 42.98 42.23
CA ILE A 163 1.76 44.09 41.29
C ILE A 163 0.41 44.60 40.77
N ALA A 164 -0.52 43.69 40.45
CA ALA A 164 -1.85 44.04 40.00
C ALA A 164 -2.65 44.79 41.09
N LYS A 165 -2.60 44.33 42.35
CA LYS A 165 -3.23 45.02 43.48
C LYS A 165 -2.66 46.44 43.67
N GLU A 166 -1.35 46.59 43.65
CA GLU A 166 -0.71 47.91 43.74
C GLU A 166 -1.10 48.82 42.56
N ALA A 167 -1.21 48.27 41.36
CA ALA A 167 -1.64 49.01 40.18
C ALA A 167 -3.10 49.47 40.30
N VAL A 168 -4.00 48.62 40.82
CA VAL A 168 -5.40 48.98 41.09
C VAL A 168 -5.45 50.16 42.07
N SER A 169 -4.77 50.06 43.23
CA SER A 169 -4.74 51.15 44.22
C SER A 169 -4.21 52.46 43.62
N ARG A 170 -3.15 52.40 42.81
CA ARG A 170 -2.60 53.58 42.11
C ARG A 170 -3.61 54.21 41.15
N TRP A 171 -4.34 53.41 40.39
CA TRP A 171 -5.36 53.94 39.49
C TRP A 171 -6.59 54.46 40.24
N THR A 172 -6.96 53.84 41.35
CA THR A 172 -7.98 54.35 42.29
C THR A 172 -7.59 55.73 42.83
N ASP A 173 -6.34 55.91 43.27
CA ASP A 173 -5.80 57.22 43.71
C ASP A 173 -5.89 58.28 42.60
N ASN A 174 -5.49 57.90 41.38
CA ASN A 174 -5.53 58.78 40.22
C ASN A 174 -6.97 59.22 39.90
N ILE A 175 -7.92 58.29 39.93
CA ILE A 175 -9.34 58.56 39.70
C ILE A 175 -9.87 59.53 40.76
N PHE A 176 -9.61 59.27 42.05
CA PHE A 176 -10.03 60.16 43.13
C PHE A 176 -9.39 61.55 43.03
N SER A 177 -8.11 61.61 42.65
CA SER A 177 -7.39 62.88 42.45
C SER A 177 -7.98 63.72 41.32
N ILE A 178 -8.25 63.10 40.16
CA ILE A 178 -8.87 63.77 39.00
C ILE A 178 -10.29 64.22 39.35
N LYS A 179 -11.07 63.38 40.03
CA LYS A 179 -12.42 63.69 40.49
C LYS A 179 -12.43 64.90 41.43
N SER A 180 -11.53 64.92 42.42
CA SER A 180 -11.37 66.04 43.37
C SER A 180 -10.95 67.34 42.67
N TRP A 181 -9.99 67.28 41.74
CA TRP A 181 -9.57 68.43 40.96
C TRP A 181 -10.70 68.99 40.08
N THR A 182 -11.44 68.10 39.39
CA THR A 182 -12.56 68.47 38.51
C THR A 182 -13.66 69.17 39.30
N LYS A 183 -14.01 68.64 40.48
CA LYS A 183 -14.95 69.26 41.42
C LYS A 183 -14.49 70.66 41.84
N LYS A 184 -13.21 70.83 42.18
CA LYS A 184 -12.66 72.12 42.60
C LYS A 184 -12.57 73.14 41.46
N LYS A 185 -12.24 72.70 40.24
CA LYS A 185 -11.98 73.59 39.09
C LYS A 185 -13.26 74.03 38.38
N PHE A 186 -14.25 73.15 38.26
CA PHE A 186 -15.47 73.37 37.48
C PHE A 186 -16.75 73.40 38.31
N SER A 187 -16.66 73.22 39.64
CA SER A 187 -17.81 73.21 40.56
C SER A 187 -18.88 72.17 40.21
N PHE A 188 -18.47 71.04 39.62
CA PHE A 188 -19.36 69.92 39.35
C PHE A 188 -19.66 69.11 40.63
N ASP A 189 -20.86 68.56 40.70
CA ASP A 189 -21.24 67.62 41.75
C ASP A 189 -20.68 66.21 41.49
N ASP A 190 -20.47 65.47 42.57
CA ASP A 190 -19.90 64.11 42.54
C ASP A 190 -20.73 63.15 41.68
N SER A 191 -22.06 63.26 41.75
CA SER A 191 -22.99 62.35 41.05
C SER A 191 -22.92 62.53 39.53
N ARG A 192 -22.77 63.78 39.07
CA ARG A 192 -22.59 64.11 37.66
C ARG A 192 -21.26 63.62 37.12
N ILE A 193 -20.17 63.75 37.88
CA ILE A 193 -18.86 63.23 37.47
C ILE A 193 -18.90 61.71 37.39
N ASN A 194 -19.40 61.04 38.44
CA ASN A 194 -19.51 59.59 38.48
C ASN A 194 -20.35 59.05 37.32
N LYS A 195 -21.53 59.63 37.08
CA LYS A 195 -22.40 59.24 35.96
C LYS A 195 -21.75 59.47 34.59
N ALA A 196 -20.99 60.55 34.42
CA ALA A 196 -20.35 60.87 33.14
C ALA A 196 -19.20 59.92 32.78
N PHE A 197 -18.43 59.47 33.78
CA PHE A 197 -17.29 58.57 33.59
C PHE A 197 -17.59 57.10 33.93
N GLY A 198 -18.83 56.78 34.30
CA GLY A 198 -19.23 55.43 34.66
C GLY A 198 -18.56 54.90 35.93
N ILE A 199 -18.26 55.77 36.90
CA ILE A 199 -17.67 55.39 38.19
C ILE A 199 -18.78 54.87 39.10
N PRO A 200 -18.74 53.60 39.54
CA PRO A 200 -19.71 53.03 40.47
C PRO A 200 -19.75 53.79 41.81
N GLU A 201 -20.88 53.68 42.52
CA GLU A 201 -21.02 54.33 43.84
C GLU A 201 -20.21 53.62 44.93
N ASP A 202 -19.96 52.33 44.76
CA ASP A 202 -19.14 51.45 45.59
C ASP A 202 -17.68 51.37 45.11
N PHE A 203 -17.26 52.27 44.22
CA PHE A 203 -15.88 52.30 43.75
C PHE A 203 -14.92 52.72 44.88
N ASP A 204 -14.12 51.77 45.33
CA ASP A 204 -13.13 51.95 46.40
C ASP A 204 -11.89 51.07 46.15
N TYR A 205 -10.92 51.12 47.07
CA TYR A 205 -9.78 50.21 47.07
C TYR A 205 -10.23 48.75 47.18
N MET A 206 -9.48 47.84 46.55
CA MET A 206 -9.67 46.41 46.75
C MET A 206 -8.88 45.92 47.97
N ASP A 207 -9.51 45.12 48.82
CA ASP A 207 -8.87 44.39 49.92
C ASP A 207 -7.89 43.29 49.42
#